data_AF-A0A0N0DBL0-F1
#
_entry.id   AF-A0A0N0DBL0-F1
#
_cell.length_a   1.000
_cell.length_b   1.000
_cell.length_c   1.000
_cell.angle_alpha   90.00
_cell.angle_beta   90.00
_cell.angle_gamma   90.00
#
_symmetry.space_group_name_H-M   'P 1'
#
loop_
_entity.id
_entity.type
_entity.pdbx_description
1 polymer ?
#
loop_
_entity_poly.entity_id
_entity_poly.type
_entity_poly.pdbx_seq_one_letter_code
_entity_poly.pdbx_strand_id
1 'polypeptide(L)'
;MKNFTRSYAEWANPFNFGHYHTRYDPHTFTIPMEFRGSMLIYIFLLGTAFMKAKWRTRIGSFLSVYSLIIGRWDMATFMGGMLLSEHDIRRSSDLPPSVAGMKGRGKDFQRTTKGTALRWAGIILALYFLSYPDAGAEYTPGFAYLSTWVPRYYIPLSGWMFYQAMGAVLLVACILRSPVLVRLLESRFPQYLGKVSFSLYLVHGPVLHSLGFWMMPRLFDNFGKMGGYAIGWVVLMAVTFYLTNLWNNKVDVWSVTVGRKVEKMLAED
;
A
#
# COMPACT_ATOMS: atom_id res chain seq x y z
N MET A 1 -26.25 -15.85 9.47
CA MET A 1 -25.94 -15.89 8.03
C MET A 1 -26.89 -15.09 7.12
N LYS A 2 -28.10 -14.67 7.55
CA LYS A 2 -29.13 -14.06 6.66
C LYS A 2 -28.73 -12.78 5.89
N ASN A 3 -27.59 -12.15 6.16
CA ASN A 3 -27.13 -10.93 5.46
C ASN A 3 -25.73 -11.04 4.82
N PHE A 4 -25.09 -12.23 4.83
CA PHE A 4 -23.70 -12.36 4.34
C PHE A 4 -23.57 -11.97 2.87
N THR A 5 -24.41 -12.50 1.99
CA THR A 5 -24.36 -12.21 0.55
C THR A 5 -24.50 -10.72 0.25
N ARG A 6 -25.39 -10.02 0.97
CA ARG A 6 -25.57 -8.57 0.84
C ARG A 6 -24.34 -7.81 1.32
N SER A 7 -23.84 -8.14 2.52
CA SER A 7 -22.62 -7.51 3.05
C SER A 7 -21.41 -7.76 2.16
N TYR A 8 -21.28 -8.96 1.60
CA TYR A 8 -20.22 -9.30 0.65
C TYR A 8 -20.38 -8.53 -0.67
N ALA A 9 -21.58 -8.42 -1.22
CA ALA A 9 -21.82 -7.66 -2.45
C ALA A 9 -21.54 -6.16 -2.26
N GLU A 10 -21.91 -5.59 -1.13
CA GLU A 10 -21.61 -4.19 -0.77
C GLU A 10 -20.11 -3.96 -0.59
N TRP A 11 -19.41 -4.91 0.03
CA TRP A 11 -17.95 -4.89 0.18
C TRP A 11 -17.25 -5.04 -1.17
N ALA A 12 -17.60 -6.03 -1.98
CA ALA A 12 -16.95 -6.33 -3.24
C ALA A 12 -17.21 -5.28 -4.33
N ASN A 13 -18.12 -4.33 -4.11
CA ASN A 13 -18.46 -3.29 -5.09
C ASN A 13 -17.38 -2.17 -5.12
N PRO A 14 -16.55 -2.07 -6.18
CA PRO A 14 -15.51 -1.04 -6.26
C PRO A 14 -16.08 0.37 -6.48
N PHE A 15 -17.32 0.48 -6.93
CA PHE A 15 -18.01 1.74 -7.19
C PHE A 15 -18.68 2.31 -5.92
N ASN A 16 -18.60 1.58 -4.80
CA ASN A 16 -18.92 2.17 -3.51
C ASN A 16 -17.77 3.08 -3.07
N PHE A 17 -18.04 4.38 -3.05
CA PHE A 17 -17.07 5.40 -2.68
C PHE A 17 -16.99 5.66 -1.18
N GLY A 18 -17.87 5.04 -0.38
CA GLY A 18 -17.82 5.09 1.08
C GLY A 18 -16.81 4.11 1.68
N HIS A 19 -16.40 4.39 2.93
CA HIS A 19 -15.54 3.50 3.72
C HIS A 19 -16.38 2.38 4.36
N TYR A 20 -16.64 1.33 3.60
CA TYR A 20 -17.43 0.19 4.08
C TYR A 20 -16.55 -0.82 4.81
N HIS A 21 -16.70 -0.87 6.13
CA HIS A 21 -16.07 -1.88 6.98
C HIS A 21 -17.07 -3.02 7.19
N THR A 22 -16.74 -4.20 6.69
CA THR A 22 -17.65 -5.34 6.82
C THR A 22 -17.75 -5.79 8.27
N ARG A 23 -18.89 -6.37 8.64
CA ARG A 23 -19.10 -6.92 10.00
C ARG A 23 -18.21 -8.15 10.28
N TYR A 24 -17.82 -8.88 9.24
CA TYR A 24 -17.10 -10.15 9.39
C TYR A 24 -15.60 -9.92 9.47
N ASP A 25 -15.05 -9.15 8.52
CA ASP A 25 -13.62 -8.85 8.43
C ASP A 25 -13.43 -7.37 8.09
N PRO A 26 -13.53 -6.47 9.11
CA PRO A 26 -13.49 -5.03 8.88
C PRO A 26 -12.14 -4.57 8.35
N HIS A 27 -11.05 -5.29 8.67
CA HIS A 27 -9.72 -4.97 8.19
C HIS A 27 -9.63 -5.01 6.66
N THR A 28 -10.40 -5.87 5.96
CA THR A 28 -10.37 -6.01 4.49
C THR A 28 -10.99 -4.85 3.69
N PHE A 29 -11.34 -3.74 4.34
CA PHE A 29 -11.98 -2.58 3.70
C PHE A 29 -11.13 -1.95 2.59
N THR A 30 -9.80 -2.19 2.58
CA THR A 30 -8.91 -1.64 1.55
C THR A 30 -9.01 -2.38 0.22
N ILE A 31 -9.39 -3.67 0.21
CA ILE A 31 -9.36 -4.51 -1.01
C ILE A 31 -10.19 -3.91 -2.16
N PRO A 32 -11.44 -3.47 -1.95
CA PRO A 32 -12.23 -2.84 -3.02
C PRO A 32 -11.65 -1.51 -3.48
N MET A 33 -11.02 -0.76 -2.56
CA MET A 33 -10.34 0.51 -2.86
C MET A 33 -9.10 0.27 -3.73
N GLU A 34 -8.31 -0.77 -3.41
CA GLU A 34 -7.13 -1.17 -4.18
C GLU A 34 -7.51 -1.67 -5.58
N PHE A 35 -8.61 -2.43 -5.69
CA PHE A 35 -9.14 -2.85 -6.99
C PHE A 35 -9.58 -1.65 -7.83
N ARG A 36 -10.33 -0.70 -7.24
CA ARG A 36 -10.69 0.56 -7.91
C ARG A 36 -9.46 1.37 -8.34
N GLY A 37 -8.46 1.52 -7.47
CA GLY A 37 -7.22 2.23 -7.79
C GLY A 37 -6.48 1.58 -8.97
N SER A 38 -6.46 0.26 -9.01
CA SER A 38 -5.87 -0.50 -10.13
C SER A 38 -6.64 -0.26 -11.43
N MET A 39 -7.97 -0.33 -11.42
CA MET A 39 -8.81 -0.02 -12.57
C MET A 39 -8.55 1.40 -13.10
N LEU A 40 -8.43 2.39 -12.19
CA LEU A 40 -8.12 3.76 -12.56
C LEU A 40 -6.79 3.85 -13.33
N ILE A 41 -5.73 3.19 -12.85
CA ILE A 41 -4.44 3.19 -13.54
C ILE A 41 -4.57 2.53 -14.93
N TYR A 42 -5.22 1.36 -15.03
CA TYR A 42 -5.39 0.67 -16.32
C TYR A 42 -6.15 1.53 -17.33
N ILE A 43 -7.31 2.08 -16.93
CA ILE A 43 -8.11 2.95 -17.80
C ILE A 43 -7.33 4.19 -18.19
N PHE A 44 -6.61 4.81 -17.26
CA PHE A 44 -5.79 5.97 -17.55
C PHE A 44 -4.66 5.66 -18.53
N LEU A 45 -3.93 4.56 -18.34
CA LEU A 45 -2.83 4.16 -19.23
C LEU A 45 -3.34 3.79 -20.62
N LEU A 46 -4.47 3.07 -20.73
CA LEU A 46 -5.11 2.76 -22.01
C LEU A 46 -5.60 4.03 -22.72
N GLY A 47 -6.33 4.89 -22.01
CA GLY A 47 -6.85 6.15 -22.56
C GLY A 47 -5.74 7.13 -22.96
N THR A 48 -4.55 7.02 -22.36
CA THR A 48 -3.38 7.85 -22.67
C THR A 48 -2.31 7.13 -23.49
N ALA A 49 -2.61 5.95 -24.05
CA ALA A 49 -1.63 5.12 -24.76
C ALA A 49 -1.01 5.85 -25.98
N PHE A 50 -1.81 6.60 -26.72
CA PHE A 50 -1.36 7.40 -27.87
C PHE A 50 -0.86 8.79 -27.50
N MET A 51 -0.91 9.16 -26.22
CA MET A 51 -0.55 10.49 -25.77
C MET A 51 0.95 10.58 -25.51
N LYS A 52 1.57 11.69 -25.92
CA LYS A 52 2.98 11.94 -25.63
C LYS A 52 3.20 11.89 -24.11
N ALA A 53 4.29 11.24 -23.72
CA ALA A 53 4.67 11.01 -22.34
C ALA A 53 4.61 12.30 -21.49
N LYS A 54 5.13 13.44 -22.00
CA LYS A 54 5.07 14.75 -21.32
C LYS A 54 3.65 15.15 -20.91
N TRP A 55 2.66 14.96 -21.79
CA TRP A 55 1.26 15.26 -21.52
C TRP A 55 0.63 14.24 -20.57
N ARG A 56 0.97 12.95 -20.73
CA ARG A 56 0.55 11.89 -19.79
C ARG A 56 0.95 12.20 -18.36
N THR A 57 2.20 12.61 -18.14
CA THR A 57 2.67 13.01 -16.81
C THR A 57 1.95 14.25 -16.30
N ARG A 58 1.76 15.29 -17.13
CA ARG A 58 1.07 16.52 -16.70
C ARG A 58 -0.36 16.24 -16.26
N ILE A 59 -1.12 15.51 -17.07
CA ILE A 59 -2.50 15.14 -16.75
C ILE A 59 -2.54 14.21 -15.53
N GLY A 60 -1.64 13.22 -15.46
CA GLY A 60 -1.56 12.33 -14.31
C GLY A 60 -1.24 13.06 -13.01
N SER A 61 -0.31 14.02 -13.03
CA SER A 61 0.00 14.87 -11.88
C SER A 61 -1.17 15.75 -11.47
N PHE A 62 -1.85 16.37 -12.44
CA PHE A 62 -3.06 17.14 -12.18
C PHE A 62 -4.13 16.26 -11.54
N LEU A 63 -4.41 15.08 -12.08
CA LEU A 63 -5.39 14.13 -11.53
C LEU A 63 -5.00 13.65 -10.14
N SER A 64 -3.73 13.36 -9.88
CA SER A 64 -3.25 12.94 -8.56
C SER A 64 -3.47 14.04 -7.51
N VAL A 65 -3.06 15.28 -7.80
CA VAL A 65 -3.25 16.42 -6.90
C VAL A 65 -4.73 16.75 -6.72
N TYR A 66 -5.49 16.79 -7.81
CA TYR A 66 -6.93 17.04 -7.78
C TYR A 66 -7.64 16.01 -6.89
N SER A 67 -7.38 14.72 -7.14
CA SER A 67 -7.92 13.60 -6.33
C SER A 67 -7.58 13.76 -4.86
N LEU A 68 -6.34 14.12 -4.54
CA LEU A 68 -5.93 14.33 -3.16
C LEU A 68 -6.72 15.47 -2.50
N ILE A 69 -6.94 16.59 -3.20
CA ILE A 69 -7.67 17.74 -2.65
C ILE A 69 -9.14 17.41 -2.39
N ILE A 70 -9.80 16.66 -3.27
CA ILE A 70 -11.22 16.33 -3.17
C ILE A 70 -11.53 15.15 -2.21
N GLY A 71 -10.56 14.70 -1.41
CA GLY A 71 -10.75 13.60 -0.45
C GLY A 71 -10.48 12.20 -1.01
N ARG A 72 -10.01 12.08 -2.26
CA ARG A 72 -9.70 10.81 -2.96
C ARG A 72 -8.23 10.44 -2.80
N TRP A 73 -7.81 10.27 -1.55
CA TRP A 73 -6.43 9.91 -1.19
C TRP A 73 -5.98 8.57 -1.81
N ASP A 74 -6.91 7.62 -1.95
CA ASP A 74 -6.71 6.33 -2.59
C ASP A 74 -6.30 6.51 -4.06
N MET A 75 -7.07 7.27 -4.83
CA MET A 75 -6.76 7.53 -6.24
C MET A 75 -5.47 8.34 -6.40
N ALA A 76 -5.24 9.30 -5.50
CA ALA A 76 -4.04 10.12 -5.52
C ALA A 76 -2.76 9.31 -5.35
N THR A 77 -2.73 8.35 -4.41
CA THR A 77 -1.58 7.49 -4.15
C THR A 77 -1.30 6.51 -5.28
N PHE A 78 -2.35 5.90 -5.86
CA PHE A 78 -2.21 5.04 -7.04
C PHE A 78 -1.65 5.81 -8.25
N MET A 79 -2.21 6.98 -8.55
CA MET A 79 -1.70 7.85 -9.61
C MET A 79 -0.27 8.33 -9.30
N GLY A 80 0.03 8.64 -8.05
CA GLY A 80 1.37 9.00 -7.58
C GLY A 80 2.40 7.90 -7.85
N GLY A 81 2.06 6.64 -7.53
CA GLY A 81 2.90 5.48 -7.84
C GLY A 81 3.14 5.31 -9.34
N MET A 82 2.10 5.46 -10.16
CA MET A 82 2.21 5.42 -11.63
C MET A 82 3.15 6.53 -12.15
N LEU A 83 3.04 7.77 -11.63
CA LEU A 83 3.90 8.88 -12.02
C LEU A 83 5.37 8.64 -11.62
N LEU A 84 5.61 8.05 -10.44
CA LEU A 84 6.96 7.67 -10.01
C LEU A 84 7.57 6.62 -10.95
N SER A 85 6.79 5.61 -11.35
CA SER A 85 7.21 4.59 -12.32
C SER A 85 7.52 5.20 -13.69
N GLU A 86 6.65 6.07 -14.19
CA GLU A 86 6.84 6.79 -15.45
C GLU A 86 8.14 7.62 -15.45
N HIS A 87 8.43 8.30 -14.35
CA HIS A 87 9.66 9.08 -14.20
C HIS A 87 10.91 8.18 -14.17
N ASP A 88 10.83 7.00 -13.56
CA ASP A 88 11.94 6.04 -13.48
C ASP A 88 12.25 5.40 -14.84
N ILE A 89 11.21 5.04 -15.61
CA ILE A 89 11.35 4.50 -16.97
C ILE A 89 12.05 5.50 -17.89
N ARG A 90 11.65 6.77 -17.85
CA ARG A 90 12.26 7.81 -18.71
C ARG A 90 13.72 8.06 -18.38
N ARG A 91 14.04 8.09 -17.09
CA ARG A 91 15.43 8.22 -16.66
C ARG A 91 16.28 7.05 -17.17
N SER A 92 15.70 5.85 -17.21
CA SER A 92 16.37 4.66 -17.72
C SER A 92 16.52 4.66 -19.24
N SER A 93 15.56 5.24 -19.98
CA SER A 93 15.64 5.37 -21.44
C SER A 93 16.64 6.43 -21.92
N ASP A 94 16.92 7.43 -21.09
CA ASP A 94 17.91 8.48 -21.39
C ASP A 94 19.37 7.98 -21.24
N LEU A 95 19.59 6.77 -20.72
CA LEU A 95 20.92 6.15 -20.56
C LEU A 95 21.32 5.35 -21.82
N PRO A 96 22.60 5.35 -22.22
CA PRO A 96 23.07 4.60 -23.39
C PRO A 96 22.79 3.09 -23.27
N PRO A 97 22.43 2.39 -24.37
CA PRO A 97 22.07 0.96 -24.35
C PRO A 97 23.18 0.02 -23.83
N SER A 98 24.45 0.45 -23.85
CA SER A 98 25.58 -0.30 -23.25
C SER A 98 25.46 -0.46 -21.72
N VAL A 99 24.69 0.39 -21.05
CA VAL A 99 24.48 0.35 -19.58
C VAL A 99 23.19 -0.39 -19.22
N ALA A 100 22.28 -0.55 -20.18
CA ALA A 100 20.96 -1.19 -19.99
C ALA A 100 21.05 -2.72 -19.84
N GLY A 101 22.09 -3.35 -20.39
CA GLY A 101 22.23 -4.81 -20.46
C GLY A 101 22.82 -5.51 -19.23
N MET A 102 23.22 -4.79 -18.18
CA MET A 102 23.91 -5.39 -17.04
C MET A 102 23.36 -4.84 -15.71
N LYS A 103 22.28 -5.45 -15.18
CA LYS A 103 21.73 -5.17 -13.84
C LYS A 103 21.63 -3.65 -13.53
N GLY A 104 20.91 -2.91 -14.38
CA GLY A 104 20.79 -1.45 -14.36
C GLY A 104 19.95 -0.87 -13.21
N ARG A 105 20.21 -1.26 -11.95
CA ARG A 105 19.53 -0.69 -10.77
C ARG A 105 20.48 0.00 -9.77
N GLY A 106 21.77 0.12 -10.10
CA GLY A 106 22.76 0.47 -9.06
C GLY A 106 24.01 1.26 -9.46
N LYS A 107 24.18 1.77 -10.68
CA LYS A 107 25.48 2.36 -11.07
C LYS A 107 25.55 3.86 -11.42
N ASP A 108 24.45 4.57 -11.66
CA ASP A 108 24.53 6.01 -11.93
C ASP A 108 23.96 6.86 -10.78
N PHE A 109 24.68 6.82 -9.66
CA PHE A 109 24.50 7.78 -8.57
C PHE A 109 25.77 8.62 -8.47
N GLN A 110 25.86 9.69 -9.26
CA GLN A 110 26.75 10.79 -8.90
C GLN A 110 26.29 11.30 -7.52
N ARG A 111 26.94 10.78 -6.48
CA ARG A 111 26.74 11.15 -5.08
C ARG A 111 27.22 12.58 -4.89
N THR A 112 26.33 13.54 -5.11
CA THR A 112 26.52 14.86 -4.51
C THR A 112 26.09 14.76 -3.04
N THR A 113 26.92 15.26 -2.13
CA THR A 113 26.60 15.30 -0.69
C THR A 113 25.27 16.03 -0.45
N LYS A 114 24.99 17.06 -1.26
CA LYS A 114 23.73 17.82 -1.27
C LYS A 114 22.52 16.93 -1.61
N GLY A 115 22.61 16.05 -2.61
CA GLY A 115 21.53 15.14 -2.98
C GLY A 115 21.23 14.09 -1.91
N THR A 116 22.24 13.70 -1.12
CA THR A 116 22.07 12.76 -0.01
C THR A 116 21.35 13.42 1.18
N ALA A 117 21.76 14.64 1.55
CA ALA A 117 21.12 15.41 2.63
C ALA A 117 19.64 15.72 2.31
N LEU A 118 19.36 16.20 1.09
CA LEU A 118 17.99 16.49 0.66
C LEU A 118 17.09 15.24 0.70
N ARG A 119 17.63 14.07 0.34
CA ARG A 119 16.88 12.82 0.39
C ARG A 119 16.56 12.40 1.83
N TRP A 120 17.52 12.49 2.75
CA TRP A 120 17.25 12.18 4.16
C TRP A 120 16.27 13.16 4.79
N ALA A 121 16.38 14.45 4.47
CA ALA A 121 15.37 15.44 4.85
C ALA A 121 13.98 15.08 4.29
N GLY A 122 13.91 14.64 3.03
CA GLY A 122 12.67 14.15 2.41
C GLY A 122 12.11 12.91 3.11
N ILE A 123 12.95 11.96 3.53
CA ILE A 123 12.52 10.78 4.31
C ILE A 123 11.98 11.20 5.67
N ILE A 124 12.68 12.09 6.39
CA ILE A 124 12.22 12.58 7.70
C ILE A 124 10.88 13.29 7.56
N LEU A 125 10.72 14.15 6.55
CA LEU A 125 9.46 14.82 6.26
C LEU A 125 8.35 13.82 5.91
N ALA A 126 8.65 12.81 5.10
CA ALA A 126 7.68 11.78 4.74
C ALA A 126 7.24 10.95 5.95
N LEU A 127 8.18 10.55 6.81
CA LEU A 127 7.90 9.85 8.06
C LEU A 127 7.11 10.74 9.04
N TYR A 128 7.39 12.03 9.08
CA TYR A 128 6.61 12.99 9.85
C TYR A 128 5.15 13.04 9.39
N PHE A 129 4.90 13.15 8.08
CA PHE A 129 3.55 13.09 7.53
C PHE A 129 2.86 11.73 7.74
N LEU A 130 3.60 10.62 7.65
CA LEU A 130 3.09 9.28 7.93
C LEU A 130 2.74 9.08 9.41
N SER A 131 3.38 9.84 10.31
CA SER A 131 3.11 9.81 11.75
C SER A 131 1.97 10.73 12.17
N TYR A 132 1.23 11.32 11.22
CA TYR A 132 0.10 12.19 11.53
C TYR A 132 -0.97 11.40 12.32
N PRO A 133 -1.41 11.90 13.50
CA PRO A 133 -2.33 11.17 14.38
C PRO A 133 -3.69 10.90 13.74
N ASP A 134 -4.21 9.68 13.93
CA ASP A 134 -5.53 9.30 13.45
C ASP A 134 -6.66 10.09 14.14
N ALA A 135 -6.47 10.42 15.41
CA ALA A 135 -7.39 11.21 16.22
C ALA A 135 -6.63 12.25 17.07
N GLY A 136 -7.27 13.38 17.37
CA GLY A 136 -6.71 14.39 18.28
C GLY A 136 -5.47 15.13 17.74
N ALA A 137 -5.29 15.20 16.42
CA ALA A 137 -4.16 15.90 15.81
C ALA A 137 -4.09 17.38 16.21
N GLU A 138 -5.25 18.02 16.49
CA GLU A 138 -5.35 19.40 16.97
C GLU A 138 -4.74 19.63 18.37
N TYR A 139 -4.69 18.60 19.21
CA TYR A 139 -4.10 18.66 20.56
C TYR A 139 -2.68 18.13 20.60
N THR A 140 -2.18 17.54 19.51
CA THR A 140 -0.87 16.90 19.47
C THR A 140 0.20 17.93 19.08
N PRO A 141 1.19 18.22 19.94
CA PRO A 141 2.28 19.13 19.60
C PRO A 141 3.00 18.69 18.32
N GLY A 142 3.31 19.65 17.45
CA GLY A 142 3.84 19.40 16.09
C GLY A 142 2.75 19.30 15.03
N PHE A 143 1.69 18.53 15.28
CA PHE A 143 0.62 18.30 14.30
C PHE A 143 -0.54 19.29 14.37
N ALA A 144 -0.68 20.01 15.49
CA ALA A 144 -1.75 20.99 15.70
C ALA A 144 -1.84 22.05 14.61
N TYR A 145 -0.71 22.50 14.05
CA TYR A 145 -0.76 23.43 12.93
C TYR A 145 -1.18 22.75 11.64
N LEU A 146 -0.65 21.55 11.35
CA LEU A 146 -0.98 20.77 10.15
C LEU A 146 -2.47 20.43 10.08
N SER A 147 -3.14 20.21 11.21
CA SER A 147 -4.58 19.91 11.22
C SER A 147 -5.42 21.03 10.60
N THR A 148 -4.96 22.28 10.65
CA THR A 148 -5.68 23.43 10.05
C THR A 148 -5.59 23.48 8.52
N TRP A 149 -4.59 22.83 7.91
CA TRP A 149 -4.35 22.83 6.46
C TRP A 149 -5.00 21.64 5.74
N VAL A 150 -5.68 20.77 6.49
CA VAL A 150 -6.42 19.64 5.92
C VAL A 150 -7.57 20.17 5.05
N PRO A 151 -7.68 19.77 3.77
CA PRO A 151 -8.78 20.21 2.92
C PRO A 151 -10.16 19.84 3.50
N ARG A 152 -11.15 20.71 3.31
CA ARG A 152 -12.52 20.54 3.86
C ARG A 152 -13.18 19.21 3.47
N TYR A 153 -12.81 18.63 2.33
CA TYR A 153 -13.32 17.34 1.86
C TYR A 153 -12.93 16.16 2.77
N TYR A 154 -11.94 16.31 3.65
CA TYR A 154 -11.55 15.29 4.63
C TYR A 154 -12.29 15.39 5.98
N ILE A 155 -13.14 16.40 6.18
CA ILE A 155 -13.96 16.53 7.40
C ILE A 155 -14.81 15.27 7.68
N PRO A 156 -15.55 14.69 6.72
CA PRO A 156 -16.33 13.47 6.95
C PRO A 156 -15.49 12.19 6.92
N LEU A 157 -14.22 12.27 6.53
CA LEU A 157 -13.31 11.13 6.39
C LEU A 157 -12.42 11.09 7.63
N SER A 158 -11.21 11.63 7.52
CA SER A 158 -10.28 11.97 8.59
C SER A 158 -9.07 12.68 7.98
N GLY A 159 -8.48 13.66 8.68
CA GLY A 159 -7.33 14.42 8.17
C GLY A 159 -6.05 13.61 7.98
N TRP A 160 -5.90 12.48 8.68
CA TRP A 160 -4.71 11.62 8.56
C TRP A 160 -4.54 11.06 7.15
N MET A 161 -5.65 10.78 6.45
CA MET A 161 -5.62 10.22 5.09
C MET A 161 -4.90 11.15 4.10
N PHE A 162 -5.03 12.47 4.29
CA PHE A 162 -4.38 13.47 3.45
C PHE A 162 -2.86 13.45 3.61
N TYR A 163 -2.38 13.59 4.86
CA TYR A 163 -0.94 13.63 5.14
C TYR A 163 -0.26 12.28 4.93
N GLN A 164 -0.89 11.17 5.34
CA GLN A 164 -0.33 9.84 5.13
C GLN A 164 -0.23 9.50 3.63
N ALA A 165 -1.18 9.92 2.79
CA ALA A 165 -1.07 9.76 1.35
C ALA A 165 0.10 10.56 0.75
N MET A 166 0.28 11.81 1.15
CA MET A 166 1.42 12.64 0.73
C MET A 166 2.75 12.03 1.20
N GLY A 167 2.81 11.63 2.47
CA GLY A 167 3.97 11.00 3.09
C GLY A 167 4.34 9.69 2.39
N ALA A 168 3.36 8.85 2.05
CA ALA A 168 3.59 7.60 1.35
C ALA A 168 4.23 7.82 -0.04
N VAL A 169 3.66 8.71 -0.87
CA VAL A 169 4.20 8.99 -2.21
C VAL A 169 5.61 9.60 -2.11
N LEU A 170 5.82 10.54 -1.18
CA LEU A 170 7.13 11.16 -0.95
C LEU A 170 8.17 10.15 -0.45
N LEU A 171 7.78 9.26 0.47
CA LEU A 171 8.66 8.24 1.04
C LEU A 171 9.13 7.29 -0.06
N VAL A 172 8.20 6.77 -0.88
CA VAL A 172 8.54 5.88 -2.01
C VAL A 172 9.48 6.60 -2.98
N ALA A 173 9.20 7.86 -3.33
CA ALA A 173 10.07 8.65 -4.20
C ALA A 173 11.50 8.79 -3.64
N CYS A 174 11.64 8.94 -2.32
CA CYS A 174 12.94 9.02 -1.66
C CYS A 174 13.65 7.66 -1.56
N ILE A 175 12.90 6.58 -1.28
CA ILE A 175 13.42 5.21 -1.21
C ILE A 175 13.96 4.78 -2.56
N LEU A 176 13.23 5.00 -3.66
CA LEU A 176 13.67 4.65 -5.01
C LEU A 176 14.99 5.34 -5.40
N ARG A 177 15.30 6.49 -4.78
CA ARG A 177 16.57 7.22 -4.95
C ARG A 177 17.62 6.85 -3.89
N SER A 178 17.43 5.75 -3.16
CA SER A 178 18.34 5.29 -2.11
C SER A 178 18.83 3.87 -2.32
N PRO A 179 20.06 3.66 -2.81
CA PRO A 179 20.59 2.31 -3.01
C PRO A 179 20.77 1.55 -1.69
N VAL A 180 20.85 2.23 -0.55
CA VAL A 180 20.91 1.58 0.77
C VAL A 180 19.54 1.02 1.14
N LEU A 181 18.49 1.84 1.03
CA LEU A 181 17.13 1.44 1.41
C LEU A 181 16.56 0.42 0.43
N VAL A 182 16.80 0.60 -0.87
CA VAL A 182 16.40 -0.39 -1.89
C VAL A 182 17.08 -1.73 -1.60
N ARG A 183 18.40 -1.78 -1.35
CA ARG A 183 19.07 -3.04 -1.01
C ARG A 183 18.55 -3.70 0.28
N LEU A 184 18.18 -2.89 1.27
CA LEU A 184 17.58 -3.40 2.51
C LEU A 184 16.20 -4.01 2.25
N LEU A 185 15.34 -3.32 1.50
CA LEU A 185 13.96 -3.74 1.17
C LEU A 185 13.89 -4.83 0.08
N GLU A 186 14.91 -4.95 -0.75
CA GLU A 186 15.07 -6.05 -1.72
C GLU A 186 15.82 -7.25 -1.13
N SER A 187 16.16 -7.23 0.16
CA SER A 187 16.74 -8.40 0.83
C SER A 187 15.73 -9.54 0.94
N ARG A 188 16.22 -10.76 1.19
CA ARG A 188 15.39 -11.99 1.14
C ARG A 188 14.20 -11.94 2.08
N PHE A 189 14.36 -11.35 3.26
CA PHE A 189 13.34 -11.36 4.30
C PHE A 189 12.15 -10.43 3.96
N PRO A 190 12.33 -9.13 3.67
CA PRO A 190 11.22 -8.28 3.21
C PRO A 190 10.58 -8.76 1.90
N GLN A 191 11.35 -9.36 0.99
CA GLN A 191 10.79 -9.96 -0.23
C GLN A 191 9.91 -11.17 0.07
N TYR A 192 10.30 -12.02 1.03
CA TYR A 192 9.44 -13.10 1.51
C TYR A 192 8.15 -12.55 2.13
N LEU A 193 8.25 -11.55 3.01
CA LEU A 193 7.07 -10.91 3.60
C LEU A 193 6.18 -10.28 2.53
N GLY A 194 6.76 -9.62 1.53
CA GLY A 194 6.03 -9.06 0.39
C GLY A 194 5.29 -10.12 -0.41
N LYS A 195 5.92 -11.29 -0.64
CA LYS A 195 5.31 -12.43 -1.36
C LYS A 195 4.07 -12.97 -0.65
N VAL A 196 4.10 -13.06 0.68
CA VAL A 196 2.99 -13.62 1.47
C VAL A 196 2.06 -12.55 2.06
N SER A 197 2.27 -11.27 1.74
CA SER A 197 1.62 -10.13 2.38
C SER A 197 0.10 -10.15 2.20
N PHE A 198 -0.40 -10.47 1.00
CA PHE A 198 -1.83 -10.55 0.72
C PHE A 198 -2.50 -11.71 1.47
N SER A 199 -1.89 -12.91 1.43
CA SER A 199 -2.31 -14.05 2.25
C SER A 199 -2.31 -13.71 3.75
N LEU A 200 -1.28 -13.02 4.24
CA LEU A 200 -1.16 -12.61 5.64
C LEU A 200 -2.29 -11.65 6.01
N TYR A 201 -2.56 -10.69 5.14
CA TYR A 201 -3.63 -9.72 5.31
C TYR A 201 -5.01 -10.39 5.41
N LEU A 202 -5.31 -11.40 4.59
CA LEU A 202 -6.59 -12.12 4.66
C LEU A 202 -6.70 -13.05 5.87
N VAL A 203 -5.62 -13.72 6.26
CA VAL A 203 -5.68 -14.82 7.23
C VAL A 203 -5.56 -14.34 8.68
N HIS A 204 -4.82 -13.26 8.95
CA HIS A 204 -4.55 -12.84 10.33
C HIS A 204 -5.83 -12.44 11.09
N GLY A 205 -6.77 -11.75 10.46
CA GLY A 205 -8.03 -11.33 11.07
C GLY A 205 -8.87 -12.52 11.56
N PRO A 206 -9.22 -13.48 10.71
CA PRO A 206 -9.92 -14.69 11.11
C PRO A 206 -9.21 -15.47 12.22
N VAL A 207 -7.87 -15.58 12.20
CA VAL A 207 -7.11 -16.26 13.26
C VAL A 207 -7.24 -15.52 14.60
N LEU A 208 -7.15 -14.19 14.59
CA LEU A 208 -7.33 -13.37 15.79
C LEU A 208 -8.76 -13.47 16.33
N HIS A 209 -9.77 -13.38 15.47
CA HIS A 209 -11.18 -13.44 15.85
C HIS A 209 -11.65 -14.83 16.27
N SER A 210 -10.97 -15.89 15.84
CA SER A 210 -11.28 -17.28 16.25
C SER A 210 -10.37 -17.73 17.40
N LEU A 211 -9.14 -18.12 17.08
CA LEU A 211 -8.18 -18.66 18.04
C LEU A 211 -7.78 -17.61 19.09
N GLY A 212 -7.57 -16.35 18.68
CA GLY A 212 -7.17 -15.28 19.59
C GLY A 212 -8.22 -15.02 20.68
N PHE A 213 -9.47 -14.79 20.30
CA PHE A 213 -10.57 -14.56 21.25
C PHE A 213 -10.87 -15.77 22.14
N TRP A 214 -10.67 -16.99 21.64
CA TRP A 214 -10.82 -18.18 22.47
C TRP A 214 -9.65 -18.37 23.44
N MET A 215 -8.42 -18.16 23.00
CA MET A 215 -7.22 -18.50 23.78
C MET A 215 -6.83 -17.41 24.80
N MET A 216 -6.95 -16.13 24.45
CA MET A 216 -6.41 -15.03 25.26
C MET A 216 -6.98 -14.94 26.69
N PRO A 217 -8.31 -15.07 26.92
CA PRO A 217 -8.85 -15.03 28.29
C PRO A 217 -8.24 -16.13 29.18
N ARG A 218 -8.14 -17.36 28.65
CA ARG A 218 -7.56 -18.51 29.38
C ARG A 218 -6.08 -18.32 29.70
N LEU A 219 -5.34 -17.68 28.79
CA LEU A 219 -3.94 -17.35 29.04
C LEU A 219 -3.79 -16.27 30.10
N PHE A 220 -4.68 -15.27 30.13
CA PHE A 220 -4.67 -14.25 31.18
C PHE A 220 -5.03 -14.81 32.55
N ASP A 221 -5.98 -15.74 32.61
CA ASP A 221 -6.39 -16.38 33.87
C ASP A 221 -5.28 -17.26 34.46
N ASN A 222 -4.55 -18.00 33.62
CA ASN A 222 -3.54 -18.96 34.08
C ASN A 222 -2.13 -18.37 34.25
N PHE A 223 -1.73 -17.40 33.43
CA PHE A 223 -0.35 -16.89 33.37
C PHE A 223 -0.25 -15.37 33.62
N GLY A 224 -1.37 -14.72 33.96
CA GLY A 224 -1.45 -13.27 34.09
C GLY A 224 -1.34 -12.55 32.74
N LYS A 225 -1.49 -11.21 32.76
CA LYS A 225 -1.53 -10.40 31.53
C LYS A 225 -0.24 -10.49 30.71
N MET A 226 0.92 -10.28 31.33
CA MET A 226 2.21 -10.29 30.62
C MET A 226 2.54 -11.66 30.03
N GLY A 227 2.37 -12.74 30.82
CA GLY A 227 2.60 -14.10 30.35
C GLY A 227 1.62 -14.48 29.24
N GLY A 228 0.34 -14.13 29.39
CA GLY A 228 -0.66 -14.40 28.37
C GLY A 228 -0.44 -13.63 27.07
N TYR A 229 0.01 -12.38 27.13
CA TYR A 229 0.40 -11.65 25.92
C TYR A 229 1.61 -12.27 25.24
N ALA A 230 2.66 -12.63 25.98
CA ALA A 230 3.86 -13.21 25.40
C ALA A 230 3.57 -14.56 24.73
N ILE A 231 2.91 -15.47 25.44
CA ILE A 231 2.54 -16.80 24.91
C ILE A 231 1.57 -16.64 23.74
N GLY A 232 0.54 -15.82 23.92
CA GLY A 232 -0.48 -15.59 22.91
C GLY A 232 0.08 -14.98 21.63
N TRP A 233 1.03 -14.04 21.74
CA TRP A 233 1.72 -13.45 20.59
C TRP A 233 2.52 -14.49 19.82
N VAL A 234 3.32 -15.32 20.51
CA VAL A 234 4.12 -16.37 19.87
C VAL A 234 3.21 -17.39 19.16
N VAL A 235 2.17 -17.87 19.83
CA VAL A 235 1.26 -18.88 19.27
C VAL A 235 0.46 -18.32 18.10
N LEU A 236 -0.17 -17.15 18.25
CA LEU A 236 -0.96 -16.55 17.18
C LEU A 236 -0.10 -16.18 15.98
N MET A 237 1.11 -15.67 16.21
CA MET A 237 2.04 -15.36 15.13
C MET A 237 2.44 -16.63 14.38
N ALA A 238 2.80 -17.70 15.09
CA ALA A 238 3.18 -18.98 14.47
C ALA A 238 2.03 -19.59 13.66
N VAL A 239 0.82 -19.63 14.23
CA VAL A 239 -0.38 -20.15 13.55
C VAL A 239 -0.73 -19.30 12.34
N THR A 240 -0.68 -17.97 12.47
CA THR A 240 -0.96 -17.05 11.37
C THR A 240 0.03 -17.28 10.23
N PHE A 241 1.33 -17.27 10.48
CA PHE A 241 2.32 -17.50 9.42
C PHE A 241 2.21 -18.88 8.77
N TYR A 242 1.89 -19.92 9.55
CA TYR A 242 1.66 -21.25 9.02
C TYR A 242 0.47 -21.27 8.04
N LEU A 243 -0.68 -20.73 8.46
CA LEU A 243 -1.88 -20.67 7.63
C LEU A 243 -1.71 -19.73 6.43
N THR A 244 -1.01 -18.61 6.60
CA THR A 244 -0.63 -17.69 5.53
C THR A 244 0.20 -18.39 4.46
N ASN A 245 1.21 -19.19 4.84
CA ASN A 245 2.03 -19.90 3.86
C ASN A 245 1.20 -20.99 3.14
N LEU A 246 0.31 -21.68 3.85
CA LEU A 246 -0.61 -22.64 3.23
C LEU A 246 -1.56 -21.96 2.23
N TRP A 247 -2.16 -20.83 2.62
CA TRP A 247 -3.06 -20.05 1.79
C TRP A 247 -2.33 -19.54 0.54
N ASN A 248 -1.16 -18.95 0.70
CA ASN A 248 -0.34 -18.44 -0.39
C ASN A 248 -0.08 -19.52 -1.46
N ASN A 249 0.38 -20.69 -1.01
CA ASN A 249 0.81 -21.75 -1.94
C ASN A 249 -0.37 -22.45 -2.61
N LYS A 250 -1.53 -22.56 -1.94
CA LYS A 250 -2.70 -23.27 -2.47
C LYS A 250 -3.68 -22.38 -3.22
N VAL A 251 -3.90 -21.15 -2.76
CA VAL A 251 -4.96 -20.25 -3.25
C VAL A 251 -4.36 -19.12 -4.08
N ASP A 252 -3.44 -18.35 -3.52
CA ASP A 252 -2.93 -17.14 -4.21
C ASP A 252 -2.15 -17.50 -5.48
N VAL A 253 -1.18 -18.42 -5.36
CA VAL A 253 -0.36 -18.87 -6.51
C VAL A 253 -1.23 -19.54 -7.57
N TRP A 254 -2.24 -20.31 -7.16
CA TRP A 254 -3.19 -20.92 -8.08
C TRP A 254 -4.01 -19.86 -8.83
N SER A 255 -4.53 -18.86 -8.13
CA SER A 255 -5.34 -17.78 -8.71
C SER A 255 -4.58 -17.00 -9.78
N VAL A 256 -3.30 -16.70 -9.54
CA VAL A 256 -2.42 -16.06 -10.54
C VAL A 256 -2.25 -16.94 -11.78
N THR A 257 -2.15 -18.27 -11.59
CA THR A 257 -2.00 -19.23 -12.70
C THR A 257 -3.26 -19.27 -13.57
N VAL A 258 -4.44 -19.17 -12.97
CA VAL A 258 -5.71 -19.08 -13.72
C VAL A 258 -5.73 -17.82 -14.59
N GLY A 259 -5.37 -16.66 -14.02
CA GLY A 259 -5.31 -15.40 -14.76
C GLY A 259 -4.39 -15.47 -15.98
N ARG A 260 -3.18 -16.02 -15.82
CA ARG A 260 -2.24 -16.21 -16.93
C ARG A 260 -2.75 -17.14 -18.04
N LYS A 261 -3.52 -18.17 -17.66
CA LYS A 261 -4.13 -19.08 -18.66
C LYS A 261 -5.16 -18.34 -19.51
N VAL A 262 -6.00 -17.52 -18.88
CA VAL A 262 -7.01 -16.71 -19.59
C VAL A 262 -6.34 -15.68 -20.49
N GLU A 263 -5.31 -14.99 -19.99
CA GLU A 263 -4.52 -14.05 -20.79
C GLU A 263 -3.92 -14.72 -22.03
N LYS A 264 -3.34 -15.91 -21.86
CA LYS A 264 -2.77 -16.67 -22.98
C LYS A 264 -3.84 -17.07 -24.01
N MET A 265 -5.01 -17.51 -23.57
CA MET A 265 -6.13 -17.85 -24.47
C MET A 265 -6.57 -16.63 -25.29
N LEU A 266 -6.69 -15.46 -24.66
CA LEU A 266 -7.11 -14.23 -25.34
C LEU A 266 -6.06 -13.64 -26.29
N ALA A 267 -4.79 -14.02 -26.15
CA ALA A 267 -3.70 -13.55 -27.01
C ALA A 267 -3.43 -14.49 -28.19
N GLU A 268 -3.93 -15.72 -28.14
CA GLU A 268 -3.82 -16.71 -29.22
C GLU A 268 -5.01 -16.66 -30.20
N ASP A 269 -6.09 -15.96 -29.85
CA ASP A 269 -7.24 -15.62 -30.70
C ASP A 269 -7.05 -14.26 -31.42
#